data_AF-A0A8X6NAC1-F1
#
_entry.id   AF-A0A8X6NAC1-F1
#
_cell.length_a   1.000
_cell.length_b   1.000
_cell.length_c   1.000
_cell.angle_alpha   90.00
_cell.angle_beta   90.00
_cell.angle_gamma   90.00
#
_symmetry.space_group_name_H-M   'P 1'
#
loop_
_entity.id
_entity.type
_entity.pdbx_description
1 polymer ?
#
loop_
_entity_poly.entity_id
_entity_poly.type
_entity_poly.pdbx_seq_one_letter_code
_entity_poly.pdbx_strand_id
1 'polypeptide(L)'
;MTVDLTHSWTIFKKTVLDKARSNIPRGNVKHYVPYFAHNTSTLSPILEKSKRLLETFSATDNYTRTELNKINAELKLVYAHLKRKRWKEMRSKIDSRSSDSKIWKLVKNINKEQEQFATCNSVRDAARQDYPDDKSAANSLATHYQSSSRFNFSSMNRSILKRARNVINGCRSSDLGDPMLAKPFSSQEFLLAQALLDLKKSPGPDGLQGQMLENLGTRGKQRLLHIINLS
;
A
#
# COMPACT_ATOMS: atom_id res chain seq x y z
N MET A 1 -4.91 -25.10 23.47
CA MET A 1 -4.44 -25.12 22.06
C MET A 1 -4.62 -23.79 21.34
N THR A 2 -5.68 -23.01 21.61
CA THR A 2 -5.96 -21.72 20.94
C THR A 2 -4.97 -20.58 21.23
N VAL A 3 -4.32 -20.60 22.40
CA VAL A 3 -3.32 -19.58 22.81
C VAL A 3 -2.06 -19.63 21.93
N ASP A 4 -1.65 -20.83 21.49
CA ASP A 4 -0.42 -21.01 20.68
C ASP A 4 -0.63 -20.58 19.22
N LEU A 5 -1.80 -20.90 18.65
CA LEU A 5 -2.18 -20.48 17.29
C LEU A 5 -2.28 -18.95 17.17
N THR A 6 -3.01 -18.32 18.09
CA THR A 6 -3.24 -16.87 18.06
C THR A 6 -1.94 -16.09 18.27
N HIS A 7 -1.08 -16.54 19.17
CA HIS A 7 0.23 -15.96 19.40
C HIS A 7 1.15 -16.13 18.18
N SER A 8 1.25 -17.34 17.65
CA SER A 8 2.08 -17.66 16.48
C SER A 8 1.65 -16.89 15.23
N TRP A 9 0.33 -16.76 14.99
CA TRP A 9 -0.22 -15.97 13.90
C TRP A 9 0.07 -14.47 14.06
N THR A 10 -0.10 -13.93 15.27
CA THR A 10 0.14 -12.50 15.54
C THR A 10 1.61 -12.14 15.30
N ILE A 11 2.54 -12.98 15.76
CA ILE A 11 3.97 -12.79 15.52
C ILE A 11 4.27 -12.84 14.02
N PHE A 12 3.81 -13.90 13.34
CA PHE A 12 4.04 -14.07 11.90
C PHE A 12 3.55 -12.87 11.10
N LYS A 13 2.29 -12.47 11.30
CA LYS A 13 1.68 -11.31 10.65
C LYS A 13 2.47 -10.04 10.91
N LYS A 14 2.84 -9.77 12.17
CA LYS A 14 3.60 -8.57 12.54
C LYS A 14 4.95 -8.55 11.83
N THR A 15 5.69 -9.65 11.84
CA THR A 15 7.00 -9.73 11.17
C THR A 15 6.90 -9.51 9.67
N VAL A 16 5.92 -10.12 8.99
CA VAL A 16 5.72 -9.94 7.55
C VAL A 16 5.36 -8.49 7.23
N LEU A 17 4.45 -7.88 7.98
CA LEU A 17 4.04 -6.50 7.77
C LEU A 17 5.16 -5.50 8.07
N ASP A 18 5.95 -5.69 9.12
CA ASP A 18 7.06 -4.82 9.47
C ASP A 18 8.15 -4.85 8.39
N LYS A 19 8.50 -6.04 7.90
CA LYS A 19 9.47 -6.19 6.80
C LYS A 19 8.94 -5.68 5.47
N ALA A 20 7.65 -5.86 5.20
CA ALA A 20 7.04 -5.28 4.02
C ALA A 20 7.04 -3.74 4.07
N ARG A 21 6.77 -3.13 5.23
CA ARG A 21 6.82 -1.67 5.39
C ARG A 21 8.22 -1.11 5.17
N SER A 22 9.27 -1.82 5.59
CA SER A 22 10.65 -1.35 5.39
C SER A 22 11.14 -1.50 3.95
N ASN A 23 10.69 -2.54 3.25
CA ASN A 23 11.30 -2.95 1.97
C ASN A 23 10.40 -2.71 0.75
N ILE A 24 9.08 -2.66 0.92
CA ILE A 24 8.11 -2.45 -0.16
C ILE A 24 7.62 -1.00 -0.06
N PRO A 25 7.97 -0.12 -1.01
CA PRO A 25 7.40 1.22 -1.06
C PRO A 25 5.90 1.11 -1.35
N ARG A 26 5.06 1.23 -0.32
CA ARG A 26 3.60 1.15 -0.44
C ARG A 26 2.98 2.55 -0.55
N GLY A 27 1.99 2.66 -1.43
CA GLY A 27 1.15 3.85 -1.59
C GLY A 27 1.79 4.97 -2.40
N ASN A 28 1.07 6.07 -2.50
CA ASN A 28 1.58 7.31 -3.06
C ASN A 28 2.59 7.87 -2.04
N VAL A 29 3.89 7.70 -2.26
CA VAL A 29 4.89 8.32 -1.38
C VAL A 29 4.64 9.82 -1.45
N LYS A 30 4.24 10.43 -0.34
CA LYS A 30 3.95 11.87 -0.29
C LYS A 30 5.23 12.59 -0.68
N HIS A 31 5.17 13.41 -1.73
CA HIS A 31 6.35 14.02 -2.37
C HIS A 31 7.34 13.02 -2.97
N TYR A 32 6.87 11.89 -3.49
CA TYR A 32 7.70 10.99 -4.30
C TYR A 32 8.30 11.76 -5.46
N VAL A 33 9.63 11.81 -5.51
CA VAL A 33 10.31 12.27 -6.71
C VAL A 33 11.08 11.10 -7.30
N PRO A 34 10.57 10.46 -8.36
CA PRO A 34 11.12 9.21 -8.91
C PRO A 34 12.62 9.26 -9.19
N TYR A 35 13.13 10.44 -9.54
CA TYR A 35 14.53 10.68 -9.93
C TYR A 35 15.42 11.20 -8.79
N PHE A 36 14.82 11.61 -7.68
CA PHE A 36 15.55 11.98 -6.45
C PHE A 36 15.24 11.02 -5.32
N ALA A 37 14.83 9.80 -5.66
CA ALA A 37 14.57 8.76 -4.68
C ALA A 37 15.78 8.63 -3.75
N HIS A 38 15.48 8.47 -2.46
CA HIS A 38 16.42 8.37 -1.35
C HIS A 38 17.46 7.23 -1.46
N ASN A 39 17.49 6.52 -2.59
CA ASN A 39 18.23 5.29 -2.85
C ASN A 39 19.34 5.48 -3.89
N THR A 40 19.60 6.71 -4.36
CA THR A 40 20.80 6.95 -5.17
C THR A 40 22.04 6.77 -4.30
N SER A 41 23.07 6.07 -4.80
CA SER A 41 24.32 5.80 -4.07
C SER A 41 24.99 7.08 -3.54
N THR A 42 24.74 8.21 -4.19
CA THR A 42 25.24 9.53 -3.80
C THR A 42 24.41 10.22 -2.70
N LEU A 43 23.09 10.01 -2.65
CA LEU A 43 22.19 10.73 -1.73
C LEU A 43 21.93 9.95 -0.43
N SER A 44 21.87 8.61 -0.52
CA SER A 44 21.68 7.72 0.63
C SER A 44 22.66 7.95 1.79
N PRO A 45 24.00 8.02 1.57
CA PRO A 45 24.94 8.19 2.68
C PRO A 45 24.79 9.55 3.38
N ILE A 46 24.45 10.60 2.64
CA ILE A 46 24.26 11.96 3.17
C ILE A 46 22.98 12.02 4.00
N LEU A 47 21.89 11.40 3.52
CA LEU A 47 20.65 11.29 4.27
C LEU A 47 20.80 10.44 5.53
N GLU A 48 21.58 9.37 5.48
CA GLU A 48 21.86 8.54 6.65
C GLU A 48 22.70 9.30 7.70
N LYS A 49 23.72 10.05 7.26
CA LYS A 49 24.47 10.98 8.12
C LYS A 49 23.56 12.01 8.78
N SER A 50 22.65 12.61 8.01
CA SER A 50 21.67 13.57 8.52
C SER A 50 20.77 12.97 9.59
N LYS A 51 20.25 11.75 9.36
CA LYS A 51 19.41 11.03 10.34
C LYS A 51 20.17 10.75 11.64
N ARG A 52 21.38 10.20 11.55
CA ARG A 52 22.20 9.89 12.73
C ARG A 52 22.47 11.14 13.57
N LEU A 53 22.77 12.28 12.93
CA LEU A 53 22.96 13.54 13.66
C LEU A 53 21.68 14.09 14.27
N LEU A 54 20.53 13.93 13.61
CA LEU A 54 19.23 14.30 14.16
C LEU A 54 18.86 13.44 15.39
N GLU A 55 19.21 12.16 15.38
CA GLU A 55 19.00 11.26 16.52
C GLU A 55 19.84 11.65 17.74
N THR A 56 21.05 12.20 17.52
CA THR A 56 21.95 12.68 18.58
C THR A 56 21.80 14.18 18.89
N PHE A 57 20.85 14.87 18.26
CA PHE A 57 20.73 16.32 18.33
C PHE A 57 20.25 16.77 19.71
N SER A 58 20.99 17.68 20.34
CA SER A 58 20.54 18.44 21.50
C SER A 58 20.46 19.92 21.12
N ALA A 59 19.36 20.58 21.45
CA ALA A 59 19.08 21.96 21.03
C ALA A 59 20.12 22.99 21.52
N THR A 60 20.91 22.63 22.55
CA THR A 60 21.96 23.45 23.16
C THR A 60 23.34 23.28 22.53
N ASP A 61 23.53 22.31 21.61
CA ASP A 61 24.85 22.05 21.03
C ASP A 61 25.05 22.77 19.68
N ASN A 62 25.91 23.79 19.70
CA ASN A 62 26.29 24.58 18.53
C ASN A 62 27.09 23.77 17.50
N TYR A 63 27.80 22.72 17.93
CA TYR A 63 28.59 21.88 17.04
C TYR A 63 27.68 21.04 16.12
N THR A 64 26.71 20.32 16.68
CA THR A 64 25.72 19.56 15.89
C THR A 64 24.90 20.46 14.95
N ARG A 65 24.56 21.69 15.36
CA ARG A 65 23.89 22.66 14.48
C ARG A 65 24.75 23.05 13.26
N THR A 66 26.04 23.24 13.46
CA THR A 66 26.99 23.58 12.38
C THR A 66 27.16 22.41 11.40
N GLU A 67 27.29 21.19 11.92
CA GLU A 67 27.38 19.98 11.10
C GLU A 67 26.08 19.71 10.31
N LEU A 68 24.91 19.92 10.91
CA LEU A 68 23.63 19.83 10.21
C LEU A 68 23.54 20.85 9.06
N ASN A 69 24.02 22.08 9.27
CA ASN A 69 24.06 23.09 8.21
C ASN A 69 24.98 22.69 7.04
N LYS A 70 26.14 22.09 7.33
CA LYS A 70 27.04 21.55 6.30
C LYS A 70 26.37 20.46 5.48
N ILE A 71 25.72 19.50 6.14
CA ILE A 71 25.00 18.41 5.46
C ILE A 71 23.82 18.94 4.65
N ASN A 72 23.09 19.93 5.17
CA ASN A 72 22.01 20.57 4.42
C ASN A 72 22.53 21.31 3.18
N ALA A 73 23.69 21.95 3.27
CA ALA A 73 24.35 22.58 2.11
C ALA A 73 24.79 21.51 1.10
N GLU A 74 25.38 20.41 1.56
CA GLU A 74 25.78 19.27 0.72
C GLU A 74 24.56 18.67 0.00
N LEU A 75 23.47 18.43 0.72
CA LEU A 75 22.20 17.97 0.13
C LEU A 75 21.72 18.94 -0.95
N LYS A 76 21.67 20.25 -0.68
CA LYS A 76 21.27 21.26 -1.67
C LYS A 76 22.13 21.18 -2.94
N LEU A 77 23.44 21.02 -2.80
CA LEU A 77 24.37 20.89 -3.93
C LEU A 77 24.11 19.62 -4.72
N VAL A 78 23.96 18.47 -4.06
CA VAL A 78 23.67 17.19 -4.72
C VAL A 78 22.33 17.24 -5.43
N TYR A 79 21.28 17.77 -4.81
CA TYR A 79 19.99 17.96 -5.48
C TYR A 79 20.10 18.88 -6.70
N ALA A 80 20.86 19.98 -6.62
CA ALA A 80 21.09 20.86 -7.75
C ALA A 80 21.84 20.14 -8.89
N HIS A 81 22.83 19.33 -8.55
CA HIS A 81 23.58 18.52 -9.52
C HIS A 81 22.68 17.48 -10.21
N LEU A 82 21.90 16.73 -9.44
CA LEU A 82 20.95 15.73 -9.97
C LEU A 82 19.90 16.39 -10.86
N LYS A 83 19.36 17.56 -10.49
CA LYS A 83 18.44 18.35 -11.33
C LYS A 83 19.09 18.71 -12.68
N ARG A 84 20.33 19.20 -12.66
CA ARG A 84 21.07 19.54 -13.89
C ARG A 84 21.36 18.30 -14.74
N LYS A 85 21.78 17.20 -14.13
CA LYS A 85 22.04 15.93 -14.84
C LYS A 85 20.77 15.44 -15.55
N ARG A 86 19.64 15.43 -14.85
CA ARG A 86 18.34 15.09 -15.43
C ARG A 86 17.95 16.01 -16.57
N TRP A 87 18.16 17.32 -16.42
CA TRP A 87 17.89 18.28 -17.49
C TRP A 87 18.72 17.98 -18.75
N LYS A 88 20.01 17.65 -18.58
CA LYS A 88 20.89 17.24 -19.68
C LYS A 88 20.40 15.95 -20.36
N GLU A 89 20.05 14.92 -19.58
CA GLU A 89 19.51 13.65 -20.10
C GLU A 89 18.16 13.81 -20.80
N MET A 90 17.32 14.72 -20.31
CA MET A 90 16.04 15.02 -20.96
C MET A 90 16.26 15.76 -22.27
N ARG A 91 17.17 16.75 -22.28
CA ARG A 91 17.54 17.49 -23.49
C ARG A 91 18.15 16.57 -24.56
N SER A 92 19.00 15.62 -24.18
CA SER A 92 19.60 14.70 -25.15
C SER A 92 18.59 13.75 -25.82
N LYS A 93 17.42 13.55 -25.20
CA LYS A 93 16.32 12.75 -25.75
C LYS A 93 15.36 13.54 -26.66
N ILE A 94 15.60 14.84 -26.84
CA ILE A 94 14.81 15.72 -27.69
C ILE A 94 15.65 16.04 -28.92
N ASP A 95 15.22 15.51 -30.06
CA ASP A 95 15.77 15.80 -31.38
C ASP A 95 14.70 16.46 -32.25
N SER A 96 15.11 17.01 -33.40
CA SER A 96 14.30 17.53 -34.50
C SER A 96 13.18 16.60 -34.97
N ARG A 97 13.33 15.28 -34.76
CA ARG A 97 12.32 14.25 -35.06
C ARG A 97 11.32 14.00 -33.92
N SER A 98 11.43 14.70 -32.79
CA SER A 98 10.50 14.56 -31.68
C SER A 98 9.15 15.15 -32.07
N SER A 99 8.06 14.41 -31.87
CA SER A 99 6.70 14.90 -32.13
C SER A 99 6.43 16.22 -31.40
N ASP A 100 5.79 17.17 -32.06
CA ASP A 100 5.41 18.48 -31.49
C ASP A 100 4.64 18.33 -30.17
N SER A 101 3.76 17.34 -30.04
CA SER A 101 3.02 17.07 -28.81
C SER A 101 3.93 16.78 -27.60
N LYS A 102 5.08 16.14 -27.82
CA LYS A 102 6.05 15.83 -26.76
C LYS A 102 6.80 17.09 -26.32
N ILE A 103 7.12 17.97 -27.27
CA ILE A 103 7.76 19.26 -27.03
C ILE A 103 6.78 20.19 -26.30
N TRP A 104 5.54 20.30 -26.77
CA TRP A 104 4.50 21.11 -26.13
C TRP A 104 4.17 20.64 -24.71
N LYS A 105 4.10 19.32 -24.47
CA LYS A 105 3.96 18.80 -23.09
C LYS A 105 5.12 19.20 -22.18
N LEU A 106 6.34 19.22 -22.71
CA LEU A 106 7.52 19.66 -21.95
C LEU A 106 7.44 21.15 -21.61
N VAL A 107 7.11 22.00 -22.59
CA VAL A 107 6.94 23.45 -22.39
C VAL A 107 5.87 23.73 -21.33
N LYS A 108 4.70 23.08 -21.44
CA LYS A 108 3.62 23.19 -20.45
C LYS A 108 4.05 22.75 -19.05
N ASN A 109 4.85 21.68 -18.94
CA ASN A 109 5.41 21.23 -17.67
C ASN A 109 6.42 22.22 -17.06
N ILE A 110 7.22 22.90 -17.89
CA ILE A 110 8.17 23.92 -17.43
C ILE A 110 7.42 25.13 -16.89
N ASN A 111 6.39 25.58 -17.63
CA ASN A 111 5.56 26.72 -17.24
C ASN A 111 4.58 26.39 -16.11
N LYS A 112 4.50 25.11 -15.69
CA LYS A 112 3.49 24.59 -14.76
C LYS A 112 2.05 24.89 -15.20
N GLU A 113 1.84 25.05 -16.51
CA GLU A 113 0.54 25.28 -17.14
C GLU A 113 -0.32 24.03 -17.18
N GLN A 114 0.29 22.87 -16.94
CA GLN A 114 -0.47 21.66 -16.73
C GLN A 114 -1.07 21.74 -15.32
N GLU A 115 -2.32 22.19 -15.24
CA GLU A 115 -3.18 21.89 -14.09
C GLU A 115 -3.01 20.39 -13.82
N GLN A 116 -2.45 20.05 -12.65
CA GLN A 116 -2.60 18.69 -12.15
C GLN A 116 -4.09 18.52 -12.06
N PHE A 117 -4.66 17.82 -13.05
CA PHE A 117 -6.08 17.76 -13.29
C PHE A 117 -6.81 17.75 -11.95
N ALA A 118 -7.75 18.68 -11.79
CA ALA A 118 -8.82 18.61 -10.81
C ALA A 118 -9.75 17.40 -11.09
N THR A 119 -9.19 16.25 -11.47
CA THR A 119 -9.83 14.93 -11.44
C THR A 119 -9.82 14.40 -10.01
N CYS A 120 -9.97 15.26 -9.02
CA CYS A 120 -10.52 14.81 -7.77
C CYS A 120 -12.00 14.60 -8.07
N ASN A 121 -12.46 13.35 -8.04
CA ASN A 121 -13.89 13.06 -7.93
C ASN A 121 -14.33 13.51 -6.53
N SER A 122 -14.16 14.79 -6.19
CA SER A 122 -14.52 15.33 -4.90
C SER A 122 -16.03 15.21 -4.81
N VAL A 123 -16.47 14.60 -3.71
CA VAL A 123 -17.89 14.61 -3.37
C VAL A 123 -18.23 16.07 -3.12
N ARG A 124 -19.09 16.62 -3.97
CA ARG A 124 -19.56 18.00 -3.85
C ARG A 124 -20.96 18.01 -3.28
N ASP A 125 -21.31 19.11 -2.64
CA ASP A 125 -22.67 19.34 -2.21
C ASP A 125 -23.61 19.62 -3.40
N ALA A 126 -24.90 19.77 -3.11
CA ALA A 126 -25.90 20.09 -4.13
C ALA A 126 -25.64 21.43 -4.85
N ALA A 127 -24.89 22.34 -4.23
CA ALA A 127 -24.46 23.63 -4.79
C ALA A 127 -23.13 23.56 -5.55
N ARG A 128 -22.58 22.35 -5.75
CA ARG A 128 -21.27 22.07 -6.38
C ARG A 128 -20.07 22.65 -5.64
N GLN A 129 -20.20 22.93 -4.34
CA GLN A 129 -19.08 23.28 -3.48
C GLN A 129 -18.46 22.04 -2.87
N ASP A 130 -17.15 22.09 -2.65
CA ASP A 130 -16.42 21.04 -1.96
C ASP A 130 -16.72 21.10 -0.45
N TYR A 131 -16.84 19.94 0.19
CA TYR A 131 -17.02 19.89 1.64
C TYR A 131 -15.73 20.34 2.37
N PRO A 132 -15.85 21.04 3.51
CA PRO A 132 -14.70 21.54 4.26
C PRO A 132 -13.88 20.45 4.97
N ASP A 133 -14.45 19.25 5.14
CA ASP A 133 -13.82 18.12 5.85
C ASP A 133 -14.18 16.79 5.14
N ASP A 134 -13.24 15.85 5.15
CA ASP A 134 -13.36 14.53 4.55
C ASP A 134 -14.53 13.74 5.17
N LYS A 135 -14.76 13.92 6.48
CA LYS A 135 -15.89 13.29 7.18
C LYS A 135 -17.23 13.77 6.62
N SER A 136 -17.33 15.06 6.33
CA SER A 136 -18.55 15.68 5.78
C SER A 136 -18.80 15.19 4.35
N ALA A 137 -17.75 15.09 3.54
CA ALA A 137 -17.81 14.51 2.19
C ALA A 137 -18.29 13.05 2.22
N ALA A 138 -17.71 12.22 3.10
CA ALA A 138 -18.08 10.81 3.25
C ALA A 138 -19.54 10.63 3.70
N ASN A 139 -19.99 11.44 4.67
CA ASN A 139 -21.37 11.40 5.15
C ASN A 139 -22.39 11.80 4.07
N SER A 140 -22.06 12.81 3.26
CA SER A 140 -22.91 13.21 2.13
C SER A 140 -23.03 12.10 1.10
N LEU A 141 -21.90 11.49 0.72
CA LEU A 141 -21.88 10.34 -0.18
C LEU A 141 -22.73 9.18 0.38
N ALA A 142 -22.56 8.85 1.66
CA ALA A 142 -23.32 7.79 2.31
C ALA A 142 -24.83 8.06 2.31
N THR A 143 -25.23 9.31 2.57
CA THR A 143 -26.64 9.73 2.55
C THR A 143 -27.23 9.63 1.15
N HIS A 144 -26.50 10.10 0.14
CA HIS A 144 -26.92 10.01 -1.27
C HIS A 144 -27.00 8.56 -1.75
N TYR A 145 -26.05 7.72 -1.35
CA TYR A 145 -26.10 6.30 -1.64
C TYR A 145 -27.28 5.64 -0.94
N GLN A 146 -27.51 5.92 0.34
CA GLN A 146 -28.64 5.36 1.09
C GLN A 146 -30.00 5.71 0.47
N SER A 147 -30.17 6.94 -0.03
CA SER A 147 -31.42 7.35 -0.69
C SER A 147 -31.62 6.66 -2.02
N SER A 148 -30.57 6.57 -2.85
CA SER A 148 -30.61 5.95 -4.18
C SER A 148 -30.62 4.42 -4.13
N SER A 149 -30.05 3.81 -3.09
CA SER A 149 -29.94 2.35 -2.91
C SER A 149 -31.07 1.75 -2.07
N ARG A 150 -32.19 2.46 -1.89
CA ARG A 150 -33.36 1.91 -1.20
C ARG A 150 -33.98 0.80 -2.04
N PHE A 151 -33.59 -0.44 -1.78
CA PHE A 151 -34.28 -1.61 -2.30
C PHE A 151 -35.59 -1.83 -1.53
N ASN A 152 -36.70 -1.90 -2.25
CA ASN A 152 -37.98 -2.32 -1.69
C ASN A 152 -37.93 -3.83 -1.46
N PHE A 153 -37.65 -4.26 -0.24
CA PHE A 153 -37.73 -5.68 0.12
C PHE A 153 -39.18 -6.13 0.13
N SER A 154 -39.59 -6.87 -0.92
CA SER A 154 -40.88 -7.58 -0.95
C SER A 154 -40.91 -8.69 0.11
N SER A 155 -42.11 -9.07 0.57
CA SER A 155 -42.32 -10.23 1.45
C SER A 155 -41.71 -11.52 0.89
N MET A 156 -41.66 -11.64 -0.44
CA MET A 156 -41.01 -12.74 -1.16
C MET A 156 -39.49 -12.82 -0.92
N ASN A 157 -38.82 -11.69 -0.64
CA ASN A 157 -37.38 -11.70 -0.34
C ASN A 157 -37.09 -12.30 1.04
N ARG A 158 -38.05 -12.28 1.98
CA ARG A 158 -37.88 -12.90 3.30
C ARG A 158 -37.83 -14.43 3.21
N SER A 159 -38.61 -15.05 2.33
CA SER A 159 -38.59 -16.51 2.15
C SER A 159 -37.29 -16.98 1.52
N ILE A 160 -36.76 -16.23 0.54
CA ILE A 160 -35.45 -16.47 -0.07
C ILE A 160 -34.34 -16.36 0.99
N LEU A 161 -34.38 -15.32 1.82
CA LEU A 161 -33.40 -15.11 2.89
C LEU A 161 -33.44 -16.24 3.95
N LYS A 162 -34.65 -16.70 4.31
CA LYS A 162 -34.84 -17.83 5.24
C LYS A 162 -34.29 -19.13 4.64
N ARG A 163 -34.55 -19.37 3.35
CA ARG A 163 -34.02 -20.55 2.63
C ARG A 163 -32.49 -20.51 2.55
N ALA A 164 -31.90 -19.36 2.24
CA ALA A 164 -30.45 -19.19 2.23
C ALA A 164 -29.82 -19.45 3.61
N ARG A 165 -30.42 -18.93 4.69
CA ARG A 165 -29.98 -19.21 6.06
C ARG A 165 -30.09 -20.69 6.43
N ASN A 166 -31.17 -21.36 6.02
CA ASN A 166 -31.35 -22.78 6.29
C ASN A 166 -30.33 -23.65 5.56
N VAL A 167 -29.93 -23.30 4.33
CA VAL A 167 -28.84 -23.99 3.62
C VAL A 167 -27.52 -23.84 4.39
N ILE A 168 -27.18 -22.61 4.79
CA ILE A 168 -25.95 -22.34 5.55
C ILE A 168 -25.95 -23.10 6.88
N ASN A 169 -27.10 -23.10 7.59
CA ASN A 169 -27.22 -23.79 8.87
C ASN A 169 -27.20 -25.32 8.71
N GLY A 170 -27.79 -25.86 7.64
CA GLY A 170 -27.72 -27.29 7.34
C GLY A 170 -26.29 -27.76 7.04
N CYS A 171 -25.48 -26.93 6.39
CA CYS A 171 -24.05 -27.19 6.17
C CYS A 171 -23.19 -27.11 7.44
N ARG A 172 -23.70 -26.52 8.53
CA ARG A 172 -22.99 -26.44 9.82
C ARG A 172 -23.20 -27.66 10.72
N SER A 173 -24.12 -28.56 10.35
CA SER A 173 -24.53 -29.70 11.19
C SER A 173 -23.96 -31.05 10.74
N SER A 174 -23.04 -31.08 9.78
CA SER A 174 -22.37 -32.32 9.38
C SER A 174 -21.05 -32.49 10.14
N ASP A 175 -21.14 -32.87 11.41
CA ASP A 175 -20.05 -33.53 12.16
C ASP A 175 -19.84 -34.97 11.63
N LEU A 176 -19.63 -35.09 10.33
CA LEU A 176 -19.05 -36.29 9.73
C LEU A 176 -17.66 -35.87 9.28
N GLY A 177 -16.77 -35.75 10.26
CA GLY A 177 -15.35 -35.49 10.03
C GLY A 177 -14.78 -36.62 9.19
N ASP A 178 -14.71 -36.40 7.88
CA ASP A 178 -13.99 -37.28 6.98
C ASP A 178 -12.55 -37.44 7.52
N PRO A 179 -12.09 -38.66 7.84
CA PRO A 179 -10.74 -38.88 8.35
C PRO A 179 -9.64 -38.43 7.37
N MET A 180 -9.95 -38.15 6.10
CA MET A 180 -9.03 -37.44 5.20
C MET A 180 -8.78 -35.99 5.62
N LEU A 181 -9.78 -35.29 6.16
CA LEU A 181 -9.70 -33.88 6.57
C LEU A 181 -9.06 -33.69 7.96
N ALA A 182 -8.85 -34.77 8.70
CA ALA A 182 -8.18 -34.76 10.01
C ALA A 182 -6.65 -34.81 9.92
N LYS A 183 -6.08 -34.96 8.71
CA LYS A 183 -4.63 -35.02 8.50
C LYS A 183 -4.04 -33.61 8.35
N PRO A 184 -2.84 -33.33 8.90
CA PRO A 184 -2.17 -32.06 8.67
C PRO A 184 -1.79 -31.91 7.19
N PHE A 185 -1.89 -30.69 6.67
CA PHE A 185 -1.55 -30.39 5.29
C PHE A 185 -0.06 -30.60 5.02
N SER A 186 0.24 -31.20 3.87
CA SER A 186 1.59 -31.41 3.35
C SER A 186 2.18 -30.14 2.75
N SER A 187 3.52 -30.06 2.70
CA SER A 187 4.21 -28.99 1.99
C SER A 187 3.87 -28.94 0.50
N GLN A 188 3.55 -30.07 -0.12
CA GLN A 188 3.15 -30.11 -1.53
C GLN A 188 1.78 -29.47 -1.75
N GLU A 189 0.81 -29.80 -0.89
CA GLU A 189 -0.54 -29.22 -0.91
C GLU A 189 -0.49 -27.71 -0.68
N PHE A 190 0.35 -27.27 0.26
CA PHE A 190 0.59 -25.85 0.51
C PHE A 190 1.14 -25.12 -0.73
N LEU A 191 2.10 -25.72 -1.44
CA LEU A 191 2.66 -25.11 -2.66
C LEU A 191 1.63 -25.05 -3.79
N LEU A 192 0.80 -26.08 -3.95
CA LEU A 192 -0.30 -26.08 -4.91
C LEU A 192 -1.34 -24.99 -4.57
N ALA A 193 -1.74 -24.88 -3.30
CA ALA A 193 -2.64 -23.84 -2.84
C ALA A 193 -2.05 -22.43 -3.05
N GLN A 194 -0.74 -22.26 -2.84
CA GLN A 194 -0.04 -21.01 -3.10
C GLN A 194 -0.03 -20.64 -4.59
N ALA A 195 0.09 -21.62 -5.50
CA ALA A 195 0.05 -21.38 -6.95
C ALA A 195 -1.35 -20.97 -7.44
N LEU A 196 -2.41 -21.41 -6.76
CA LEU A 196 -3.79 -21.05 -7.05
C LEU A 196 -4.21 -19.70 -6.44
N LEU A 197 -3.35 -19.08 -5.62
CA LEU A 197 -3.65 -17.82 -4.94
C LEU A 197 -3.68 -16.66 -5.94
N ASP A 198 -4.80 -15.93 -5.97
CA ASP A 198 -4.88 -14.69 -6.74
C ASP A 198 -4.11 -13.56 -6.04
N LEU A 199 -2.91 -13.28 -6.57
CA LEU A 199 -1.96 -12.31 -6.02
C LEU A 199 -2.47 -10.87 -6.04
N LYS A 200 -3.43 -10.54 -6.91
CA LYS A 200 -3.93 -9.17 -7.12
C LYS A 200 -5.13 -8.83 -6.25
N LYS A 201 -5.65 -9.78 -5.47
CA LYS A 201 -6.76 -9.50 -4.56
C LYS A 201 -6.35 -8.54 -3.46
N SER A 202 -7.30 -7.68 -3.09
CA SER A 202 -7.17 -6.80 -1.95
C SER A 202 -6.92 -7.63 -0.68
N PRO A 203 -6.05 -7.15 0.22
CA PRO A 203 -5.77 -7.84 1.47
C PRO A 203 -7.05 -7.93 2.33
N GLY A 204 -7.14 -9.00 3.12
CA GLY A 204 -8.22 -9.19 4.08
C GLY A 204 -8.07 -8.31 5.33
N PRO A 205 -8.85 -8.59 6.41
CA PRO A 205 -8.71 -7.87 7.69
C PRO A 205 -7.34 -8.08 8.36
N ASP A 206 -6.58 -9.07 7.89
CA ASP A 206 -5.21 -9.31 8.29
C ASP A 206 -4.19 -8.36 7.64
N GLY A 207 -4.53 -7.68 6.54
CA GLY A 207 -3.66 -6.75 5.83
C GLY A 207 -2.56 -7.42 5.00
N LEU A 208 -2.55 -8.76 4.92
CA LEU A 208 -1.58 -9.52 4.12
C LEU A 208 -2.05 -9.60 2.66
N GLN A 209 -1.15 -9.29 1.73
CA GLN A 209 -1.40 -9.40 0.29
C GLN A 209 -0.87 -10.72 -0.24
N GLY A 210 -1.46 -11.26 -1.31
CA GLY A 210 -1.01 -12.52 -1.91
C GLY A 210 0.46 -12.49 -2.33
N GLN A 211 0.94 -11.36 -2.85
CA GLN A 211 2.35 -11.14 -3.19
C GLN A 211 3.30 -11.27 -1.98
N MET A 212 2.85 -10.93 -0.77
CA MET A 212 3.67 -11.08 0.44
C MET A 212 3.86 -12.56 0.79
N LEU A 213 2.84 -13.38 0.54
CA LEU A 213 2.84 -14.80 0.82
C LEU A 213 3.68 -15.55 -0.23
N GLU A 214 3.53 -15.20 -1.51
CA GLU A 214 4.32 -15.76 -2.61
C GLU A 214 5.84 -15.60 -2.39
N ASN A 215 6.24 -14.40 -2.00
CA ASN A 215 7.65 -14.04 -1.79
C ASN A 215 8.22 -14.45 -0.43
N LEU A 216 7.51 -15.29 0.34
CA LEU A 216 8.08 -15.88 1.55
C LEU A 216 9.23 -16.82 1.17
N GLY A 217 10.36 -16.70 1.86
CA GLY A 217 11.43 -17.69 1.78
C GLY A 217 10.99 -19.03 2.38
N THR A 218 11.79 -20.09 2.17
CA THR A 218 11.49 -21.47 2.59
C THR A 218 11.09 -21.58 4.07
N ARG A 219 11.82 -20.89 4.96
CA ARG A 219 11.50 -20.85 6.41
C ARG A 219 10.16 -20.19 6.70
N GLY A 220 9.82 -19.13 5.96
CA GLY A 220 8.54 -18.43 6.09
C GLY A 220 7.37 -19.29 5.65
N LYS A 221 7.53 -20.03 4.54
CA LYS A 221 6.54 -21.00 4.04
C LYS A 221 6.31 -22.14 5.04
N GLN A 222 7.38 -22.70 5.60
CA GLN A 222 7.29 -23.73 6.65
C GLN A 222 6.57 -23.23 7.90
N ARG A 223 6.88 -22.00 8.35
CA ARG A 223 6.21 -21.42 9.53
C ARG A 223 4.73 -21.17 9.27
N LEU A 224 4.36 -20.70 8.07
CA LEU A 224 2.97 -20.50 7.69
C LEU A 224 2.21 -21.84 7.63
N LEU A 225 2.79 -22.87 7.03
CA LEU A 225 2.20 -24.22 7.01
C LEU A 225 1.99 -24.77 8.42
N HIS A 226 2.96 -24.59 9.31
CA HIS A 226 2.82 -24.99 10.70
C HIS A 226 1.66 -24.27 11.38
N ILE A 227 1.49 -22.96 11.15
CA ILE A 227 0.34 -22.20 11.68
C ILE A 227 -0.99 -22.73 11.12
N ILE A 228 -1.05 -23.04 9.83
CA ILE A 228 -2.26 -23.60 9.19
C ILE A 228 -2.62 -24.96 9.81
N ASN A 229 -1.63 -25.80 10.08
CA ASN A 229 -1.83 -27.12 10.70
C ASN A 229 -2.14 -27.06 12.21
N LEU A 230 -2.04 -25.90 12.85
CA LEU A 230 -2.48 -25.66 14.22
C LEU A 230 -3.94 -25.17 14.30
N SER A 231 -4.56 -24.88 13.15
CA SER A 231 -5.92 -24.34 13.03
C SER A 231 -7.00 -25.40 13.00
#